data_AF-A0A7J6QUJ2-F1
#
_entry.id   AF-A0A7J6QUJ2-F1
#
_cell.length_a   1.000
_cell.length_b   1.000
_cell.length_c   1.000
_cell.angle_alpha   90.00
_cell.angle_beta   90.00
_cell.angle_gamma   90.00
#
_symmetry.space_group_name_H-M   'P 1'
#
loop_
_entity.id
_entity.type
_entity.pdbx_description
1 polymer ?
#
loop_
_entity_poly.entity_id
_entity_poly.type
_entity_poly.pdbx_seq_one_letter_code
_entity_poly.pdbx_strand_id
1 'polypeptide(L)'
;REKDKHARDTMLTKQQIGSLFGEEERNALLESKRDVRKLAAEKEQVLRSTVNEGLRVYRALRPDALPFYQEDAVLSMKAKMNRLNMMESGRGVAPNQTGAVLPRDKLQLKNEVVDPFQFQLPVVNPKAFLIALEAACRGLCDDLEYIASCLGIKPEKLPAQGDPLRFQRLVESVMFAFPLRKDPEYVDEFMFNHWPRLKQLMPPAIAELPDTDVADWLRGHLQRV
;
A
#
# COMPACT_ATOMS: atom_id res chain seq x y z
N ARG A 1 25.52 -38.49 1.62
CA ARG A 1 25.31 -39.86 1.10
C ARG A 1 23.85 -40.09 0.69
N GLU A 2 22.86 -40.02 1.59
CA GLU A 2 21.43 -40.21 1.19
C GLU A 2 20.85 -39.05 0.38
N LYS A 3 21.21 -37.80 0.69
CA LYS A 3 20.80 -36.62 -0.11
C LYS A 3 21.33 -36.66 -1.54
N ASP A 4 22.57 -37.13 -1.72
CA ASP A 4 23.20 -37.28 -3.05
C ASP A 4 22.56 -38.42 -3.85
N LYS A 5 22.11 -39.48 -3.17
CA LYS A 5 21.35 -40.57 -3.78
C LYS A 5 19.97 -40.09 -4.25
N HIS A 6 19.24 -39.34 -3.42
CA HIS A 6 17.96 -38.75 -3.81
C HIS A 6 18.08 -37.74 -4.94
N ALA A 7 19.14 -36.92 -4.97
CA ALA A 7 19.39 -35.99 -6.06
C ALA A 7 19.67 -36.71 -7.39
N ARG A 8 20.39 -37.84 -7.35
CA ARG A 8 20.63 -38.68 -8.55
C ARG A 8 19.39 -39.40 -9.01
N ASP A 9 18.61 -39.98 -8.09
CA ASP A 9 17.38 -40.71 -8.43
C ASP A 9 16.31 -39.76 -9.00
N THR A 10 16.21 -38.53 -8.49
CA THR A 10 15.31 -37.50 -9.04
C THR A 10 15.79 -36.95 -10.39
N MET A 11 17.10 -36.96 -10.66
CA MET A 11 17.64 -36.57 -11.96
C MET A 11 17.40 -37.66 -13.02
N LEU A 12 17.62 -38.93 -12.66
CA LEU A 12 17.39 -40.08 -13.53
C LEU A 12 15.90 -40.24 -13.90
N THR A 13 15.01 -40.12 -12.92
CA THR A 13 13.55 -40.15 -13.16
C THR A 13 13.10 -38.99 -14.05
N LYS A 14 13.64 -37.77 -13.87
CA LYS A 14 13.35 -36.64 -14.77
C LYS A 14 13.86 -36.86 -16.19
N GLN A 15 15.00 -37.53 -16.35
CA GLN A 15 15.57 -37.84 -17.66
C GLN A 15 14.77 -38.93 -18.38
N GLN A 16 14.31 -39.95 -17.65
CA GLN A 16 13.43 -40.99 -18.16
C GLN A 16 12.04 -40.45 -18.55
N ILE A 17 11.44 -39.61 -17.71
CA ILE A 17 10.16 -38.94 -18.01
C ILE A 17 10.33 -38.01 -19.22
N GLY A 18 11.44 -37.29 -19.33
CA GLY A 18 11.75 -36.43 -20.47
C GLY A 18 12.04 -37.17 -21.79
N SER A 19 12.26 -38.49 -21.76
CA SER A 19 12.44 -39.35 -22.93
C SER A 19 11.13 -40.00 -23.41
N LEU A 20 10.05 -39.89 -22.63
CA LEU A 20 8.72 -40.44 -22.96
C LEU A 20 7.84 -39.48 -23.77
N PHE A 21 8.23 -38.21 -23.87
CA PHE A 21 7.53 -37.18 -24.63
C PHE A 21 8.35 -36.79 -25.88
N GLY A 22 7.68 -36.55 -27.01
CA GLY A 22 8.34 -36.12 -28.25
C GLY A 22 9.06 -34.77 -28.08
N GLU A 23 10.05 -34.49 -28.92
CA GLU A 23 10.87 -33.26 -28.81
C GLU A 23 10.03 -31.96 -28.83
N GLU A 24 8.88 -31.97 -29.52
CA GLU A 24 7.92 -30.86 -29.58
C GLU A 24 7.24 -30.59 -28.23
N GLU A 25 6.76 -31.63 -27.53
CA GLU A 25 6.11 -31.49 -26.23
C GLU A 25 7.10 -31.05 -25.14
N ARG A 26 8.36 -31.49 -25.25
CA ARG A 26 9.44 -31.07 -24.35
C ARG A 26 9.77 -29.59 -24.50
N ASN A 27 9.78 -29.09 -25.74
CA ASN A 27 10.03 -27.68 -26.02
C ASN A 27 8.86 -26.80 -25.54
N ALA A 28 7.61 -27.22 -25.76
CA ALA A 28 6.42 -26.52 -25.26
C ALA A 28 6.41 -26.40 -23.72
N LEU A 29 6.85 -27.45 -23.01
CA LEU A 29 6.89 -27.46 -21.55
C LEU A 29 8.05 -26.61 -20.98
N LEU A 30 9.14 -26.45 -21.74
CA LEU A 30 10.24 -25.55 -21.40
C LEU A 30 9.89 -24.08 -21.66
N GLU A 31 9.14 -23.78 -22.73
CA GLU A 31 8.61 -22.46 -23.02
C GLU A 31 7.60 -22.02 -21.97
N SER A 32 6.63 -22.88 -21.62
CA SER A 32 5.67 -22.63 -20.53
C SER A 32 6.38 -22.30 -19.21
N LYS A 33 7.47 -23.00 -18.86
CA LYS A 33 8.26 -22.71 -17.65
C LYS A 33 9.04 -21.39 -17.71
N ARG A 34 9.47 -20.95 -18.90
CA ARG A 34 10.12 -19.64 -19.09
C ARG A 34 9.11 -18.51 -18.94
N ASP A 35 7.89 -18.70 -19.45
CA ASP A 35 6.82 -17.71 -19.36
C ASP A 35 6.34 -17.52 -17.92
N VAL A 36 6.20 -18.61 -17.14
CA VAL A 36 5.87 -18.51 -15.69
C VAL A 36 6.94 -17.75 -14.91
N ARG A 37 8.22 -17.91 -15.25
CA ARG A 37 9.32 -17.17 -14.60
C ARG A 37 9.34 -15.68 -14.96
N LYS A 38 9.05 -15.34 -16.22
CA LYS A 38 8.92 -13.95 -16.66
C LYS A 38 7.74 -13.26 -15.95
N LEU A 39 6.58 -13.93 -15.89
CA LEU A 39 5.40 -13.46 -15.16
C LEU A 39 5.67 -13.25 -13.66
N ALA A 40 6.47 -14.12 -13.02
CA ALA A 40 6.85 -13.94 -11.63
C ALA A 40 7.79 -12.73 -11.42
N ALA A 41 8.75 -12.53 -12.33
CA ALA A 41 9.67 -11.40 -12.28
C ALA A 41 8.95 -10.05 -12.54
N GLU A 42 8.01 -10.00 -13.49
CA GLU A 42 7.17 -8.83 -13.73
C GLU A 42 6.29 -8.50 -12.51
N LYS A 43 5.68 -9.52 -11.89
CA LYS A 43 4.90 -9.31 -10.65
C LYS A 43 5.76 -8.78 -9.51
N GLU A 44 6.99 -9.28 -9.36
CA GLU A 44 7.92 -8.79 -8.34
C GLU A 44 8.35 -7.34 -8.61
N GLN A 45 8.57 -6.98 -9.88
CA GLN A 45 8.92 -5.62 -10.27
C GLN A 45 7.76 -4.64 -10.01
N VAL A 46 6.52 -5.03 -10.33
CA VAL A 46 5.31 -4.24 -10.02
C VAL A 46 5.09 -4.11 -8.51
N LEU A 47 5.37 -5.17 -7.74
CA LEU A 47 5.28 -5.10 -6.28
C LEU A 47 6.32 -4.12 -5.70
N ARG A 48 7.55 -4.13 -6.22
CA ARG A 48 8.58 -3.18 -5.79
C ARG A 48 8.22 -1.74 -6.15
N SER A 49 7.64 -1.50 -7.31
CA SER A 49 7.22 -0.14 -7.70
C SER A 49 6.08 0.39 -6.82
N THR A 50 5.07 -0.45 -6.52
CA THR A 50 3.96 -0.06 -5.64
C THR A 50 4.39 0.16 -4.20
N VAL A 51 5.32 -0.64 -3.68
CA VAL A 51 5.92 -0.44 -2.35
C VAL A 51 6.68 0.88 -2.28
N ASN A 52 7.47 1.20 -3.31
CA ASN A 52 8.23 2.47 -3.36
C ASN A 52 7.30 3.69 -3.45
N GLU A 53 6.20 3.57 -4.18
CA GLU A 53 5.19 4.63 -4.30
C GLU A 53 4.42 4.82 -2.99
N GLY A 54 4.02 3.72 -2.33
CA GLY A 54 3.44 3.75 -0.99
C GLY A 54 4.37 4.40 0.04
N LEU A 55 5.68 4.12 -0.02
CA LEU A 55 6.69 4.77 0.83
C LEU A 55 6.81 6.27 0.54
N ARG A 56 6.68 6.69 -0.72
CA ARG A 56 6.71 8.11 -1.10
C ARG A 56 5.50 8.85 -0.55
N VAL A 57 4.31 8.26 -0.67
CA VAL A 57 3.06 8.81 -0.12
C VAL A 57 3.11 8.85 1.41
N TYR A 58 3.59 7.79 2.05
CA TYR A 58 3.76 7.74 3.51
C TYR A 58 4.64 8.87 4.04
N ARG A 59 5.76 9.17 3.38
CA ARG A 59 6.66 10.29 3.73
C ARG A 59 6.04 11.65 3.47
N ALA A 60 5.24 11.81 2.41
CA ALA A 60 4.55 13.06 2.12
C ALA A 60 3.49 13.39 3.17
N LEU A 61 2.83 12.36 3.73
CA LEU A 61 1.81 12.51 4.77
C LEU A 61 2.40 12.73 6.17
N ARG A 62 3.69 12.40 6.39
CA ARG A 62 4.38 12.57 7.69
C ARG A 62 5.81 13.09 7.50
N PRO A 63 5.97 14.40 7.28
CA PRO A 63 7.29 15.00 7.06
C PRO A 63 8.22 14.90 8.28
N ASP A 64 7.66 14.79 9.50
CA ASP A 64 8.42 14.71 10.76
C ASP A 64 8.79 13.27 11.17
N ALA A 65 8.37 12.26 10.40
CA ALA A 65 8.65 10.86 10.72
C ALA A 65 10.11 10.49 10.46
N LEU A 66 10.68 9.65 11.33
CA LEU A 66 12.06 9.19 11.19
C LEU A 66 12.19 8.35 9.91
N PRO A 67 13.36 8.35 9.25
CA PRO A 67 13.60 7.47 8.11
C PRO A 67 13.28 6.01 8.46
N PHE A 68 12.64 5.28 7.54
CA PHE A 68 12.14 3.92 7.75
C PHE A 68 13.12 2.96 8.44
N TYR A 69 14.41 3.03 8.14
CA TYR A 69 15.44 2.19 8.76
C TYR A 69 15.69 2.52 10.25
N GLN A 70 15.47 3.76 10.67
CA GLN A 70 15.52 4.17 12.07
C GLN A 70 14.24 3.76 12.80
N GLU A 71 13.07 3.88 12.16
CA GLU A 71 11.82 3.37 12.74
C GLU A 71 11.85 1.85 12.90
N ASP A 72 12.34 1.12 11.90
CA ASP A 72 12.51 -0.33 11.94
C ASP A 72 13.54 -0.74 13.01
N ALA A 73 14.65 -0.01 13.14
CA ALA A 73 15.61 -0.23 14.22
C ALA A 73 14.97 0.02 15.61
N VAL A 74 14.17 1.07 15.77
CA VAL A 74 13.46 1.39 17.01
C VAL A 74 12.39 0.33 17.32
N LEU A 75 11.64 -0.12 16.31
CA LEU A 75 10.63 -1.18 16.43
C LEU A 75 11.28 -2.52 16.79
N SER A 76 12.39 -2.87 16.14
CA SER A 76 13.19 -4.06 16.42
C SER A 76 13.78 -4.04 17.84
N MET A 77 14.33 -2.89 18.27
CA MET A 77 14.79 -2.72 19.64
C MET A 77 13.65 -2.81 20.66
N LYS A 78 12.50 -2.18 20.38
CA LYS A 78 11.31 -2.24 21.24
C LYS A 78 10.74 -3.66 21.33
N ALA A 79 10.74 -4.41 20.24
CA ALA A 79 10.36 -5.82 20.22
C ALA A 79 11.34 -6.69 21.02
N LYS A 80 12.65 -6.45 20.88
CA LYS A 80 13.70 -7.14 21.66
C LYS A 80 13.56 -6.85 23.16
N MET A 81 13.29 -5.60 23.51
CA MET A 81 13.11 -5.15 24.89
C MET A 81 11.83 -5.70 25.51
N ASN A 82 10.71 -5.70 24.77
CA ASN A 82 9.48 -6.37 25.20
C ASN A 82 9.69 -7.87 25.40
N ARG A 83 10.44 -8.54 24.51
CA ARG A 83 10.75 -9.96 24.64
C ARG A 83 11.62 -10.26 25.86
N LEU A 84 12.61 -9.40 26.15
CA LEU A 84 13.44 -9.49 27.36
C LEU A 84 12.60 -9.30 28.63
N ASN A 85 11.73 -8.29 28.67
CA ASN A 85 10.83 -8.04 29.80
C ASN A 85 9.84 -9.20 30.03
N MET A 86 9.34 -9.85 28.96
CA MET A 86 8.50 -11.04 29.06
C MET A 86 9.27 -12.28 29.55
N MET A 87 10.56 -12.39 29.24
CA MET A 87 11.44 -13.46 29.74
C MET A 87 11.77 -13.29 31.23
N GLU A 88 11.98 -12.05 31.71
CA GLU A 88 12.18 -11.76 33.14
C GLU A 88 10.90 -11.99 33.97
N SER A 89 9.72 -11.83 33.36
CA SER A 89 8.42 -11.98 34.04
C SER A 89 7.97 -13.45 34.25
N GLY A 90 8.84 -14.44 34.03
CA GLY A 90 8.56 -15.86 34.34
C GLY A 90 7.44 -16.54 33.52
N ARG A 91 6.81 -15.85 32.56
CA ARG A 91 5.80 -16.42 31.65
C ARG A 91 6.38 -16.60 30.25
N GLY A 92 7.36 -17.48 30.12
CA GLY A 92 8.03 -17.77 28.85
C GLY A 92 7.49 -19.02 28.17
N VAL A 93 6.44 -18.90 27.35
CA VAL A 93 6.17 -19.86 26.28
C VAL A 93 5.91 -19.09 24.99
N ALA A 94 6.92 -19.02 24.13
CA ALA A 94 6.73 -18.63 22.73
C ALA A 94 6.60 -19.94 21.91
N PRO A 95 5.46 -20.21 21.24
CA PRO A 95 5.36 -21.38 20.41
C PRO A 95 6.13 -21.13 19.11
N ASN A 96 7.24 -21.86 18.91
CA ASN A 96 7.69 -22.17 17.56
C ASN A 96 6.71 -23.19 16.98
N GLN A 97 6.35 -23.08 15.70
CA GLN A 97 5.44 -23.99 14.99
C GLN A 97 5.89 -25.47 14.92
N THR A 98 6.95 -25.86 15.62
CA THR A 98 7.43 -27.25 15.71
C THR A 98 7.93 -27.67 17.10
N GLY A 99 7.71 -26.88 18.16
CA GLY A 99 7.88 -27.37 19.54
C GLY A 99 9.30 -27.82 19.95
N ALA A 100 10.36 -27.42 19.26
CA ALA A 100 11.73 -27.73 19.66
C ALA A 100 12.43 -26.51 20.31
N VAL A 101 12.94 -26.72 21.53
CA VAL A 101 13.80 -25.77 22.25
C VAL A 101 15.18 -25.81 21.60
N LEU A 102 15.61 -24.71 20.98
CA LEU A 102 16.97 -24.59 20.44
C LEU A 102 17.90 -23.93 21.47
N PRO A 103 19.11 -24.48 21.71
CA PRO A 103 20.11 -23.88 22.61
C PRO A 103 20.61 -22.52 22.12
N ARG A 104 20.97 -21.68 23.10
CA ARG A 104 21.39 -20.26 23.03
C ARG A 104 22.45 -19.90 21.97
N ASP A 105 23.21 -20.85 21.44
CA ASP A 105 24.44 -20.57 20.66
C ASP A 105 24.31 -20.58 19.13
N LYS A 106 23.09 -20.68 18.58
CA LYS A 106 22.89 -20.72 17.10
C LYS A 106 22.05 -19.58 16.52
N LEU A 107 21.82 -18.50 17.26
CA LEU A 107 21.23 -17.28 16.71
C LEU A 107 22.32 -16.41 16.06
N GLN A 108 22.96 -16.93 15.01
CA GLN A 108 23.70 -16.07 14.09
C GLN A 108 22.65 -15.26 13.31
N LEU A 109 22.58 -13.96 13.61
CA LEU A 109 21.88 -12.96 12.83
C LEU A 109 22.41 -13.03 11.39
N LYS A 110 21.74 -13.77 10.52
CA LYS A 110 21.87 -13.53 9.09
C LYS A 110 21.09 -12.25 8.81
N ASN A 111 21.74 -11.31 8.14
CA ASN A 111 21.13 -10.15 7.51
C ASN A 111 20.18 -10.61 6.39
N GLU A 112 19.13 -11.33 6.76
CA GLU A 112 18.02 -11.59 5.87
C GLU A 112 17.22 -10.29 5.80
N VAL A 113 17.02 -9.80 4.57
CA VAL A 113 16.11 -8.70 4.28
C VAL A 113 14.77 -9.07 4.90
N VAL A 114 14.47 -8.43 6.03
CA VAL A 114 13.24 -8.71 6.79
C VAL A 114 12.09 -8.26 5.91
N ASP A 115 11.29 -9.22 5.47
CA ASP A 115 10.06 -8.96 4.74
C ASP A 115 9.18 -8.02 5.60
N PRO A 116 8.74 -6.86 5.09
CA PRO A 116 7.86 -5.95 5.83
C PRO A 116 6.48 -6.55 6.12
N PHE A 117 6.17 -7.76 5.65
CA PHE A 117 5.01 -8.53 6.12
C PHE A 117 5.35 -9.55 7.24
N GLN A 118 6.63 -9.70 7.58
CA GLN A 118 7.12 -10.46 8.75
C GLN A 118 7.24 -9.59 10.00
N PHE A 119 6.79 -8.34 9.98
CA PHE A 119 6.41 -7.71 11.24
C PHE A 119 5.47 -8.70 11.93
N GLN A 120 5.90 -9.18 13.10
CA GLN A 120 5.03 -9.81 14.06
C GLN A 120 4.04 -8.72 14.46
N LEU A 121 3.06 -8.48 13.59
CA LEU A 121 1.79 -7.92 13.97
C LEU A 121 1.43 -8.68 15.25
N PRO A 122 0.93 -7.99 16.29
CA PRO A 122 0.36 -8.71 17.43
C PRO A 122 -0.51 -9.82 16.83
N VAL A 123 -0.53 -11.01 17.42
CA VAL A 123 -1.45 -12.07 16.98
C VAL A 123 -2.87 -11.58 17.34
N VAL A 124 -3.31 -10.53 16.66
CA VAL A 124 -4.67 -10.07 16.61
C VAL A 124 -5.32 -11.18 15.82
N ASN A 125 -6.12 -11.95 16.54
CA ASN A 125 -7.22 -12.71 15.98
C ASN A 125 -7.67 -12.02 14.68
N PRO A 126 -7.73 -12.71 13.52
CA PRO A 126 -8.11 -12.10 12.24
C PRO A 126 -9.36 -11.22 12.35
N LYS A 127 -10.31 -11.59 13.24
CA LYS A 127 -11.48 -10.77 13.57
C LYS A 127 -11.12 -9.42 14.20
N ALA A 128 -10.21 -9.41 15.18
CA ALA A 128 -9.74 -8.19 15.82
C ALA A 128 -8.97 -7.27 14.84
N PHE A 129 -8.20 -7.87 13.92
CA PHE A 129 -7.56 -7.09 12.84
C PHE A 129 -8.60 -6.44 11.91
N LEU A 130 -9.61 -7.21 11.47
CA LEU A 130 -10.69 -6.67 10.63
C LEU A 130 -11.48 -5.57 11.33
N ILE A 131 -11.78 -5.73 12.62
CA ILE A 131 -12.45 -4.70 13.45
C ILE A 131 -11.58 -3.45 13.56
N ALA A 132 -10.27 -3.59 13.78
CA ALA A 132 -9.37 -2.45 13.85
C ALA A 132 -9.28 -1.71 12.50
N LEU A 133 -9.22 -2.44 11.39
CA LEU A 133 -9.22 -1.87 10.05
C LEU A 133 -10.55 -1.16 9.75
N GLU A 134 -11.68 -1.77 10.10
CA GLU A 134 -13.01 -1.18 9.94
C GLU A 134 -13.15 0.11 10.76
N ALA A 135 -12.69 0.12 12.01
CA ALA A 135 -12.68 1.30 12.86
C ALA A 135 -11.80 2.43 12.28
N ALA A 136 -10.61 2.08 11.76
CA ALA A 136 -9.73 3.05 11.10
C ALA A 136 -10.38 3.62 9.83
N CYS A 137 -10.98 2.77 8.99
CA CYS A 137 -11.70 3.21 7.79
C CYS A 137 -12.89 4.11 8.14
N ARG A 138 -13.62 3.83 9.22
CA ARG A 138 -14.70 4.71 9.69
C ARG A 138 -14.19 6.07 10.12
N GLY A 139 -13.11 6.12 10.92
CA GLY A 139 -12.50 7.39 11.31
C GLY A 139 -12.07 8.23 10.09
N LEU A 140 -11.44 7.59 9.10
CA LEU A 140 -11.10 8.26 7.84
C LEU A 140 -12.32 8.74 7.06
N CYS A 141 -13.43 8.00 7.07
CA CYS A 141 -14.67 8.46 6.44
C CYS A 141 -15.21 9.72 7.14
N ASP A 142 -15.17 9.77 8.46
CA ASP A 142 -15.66 10.93 9.21
C ASP A 142 -14.79 12.17 8.95
N ASP A 143 -13.47 12.00 8.83
CA ASP A 143 -12.54 13.06 8.40
C ASP A 143 -12.85 13.52 6.97
N LEU A 144 -13.09 12.59 6.03
CA LEU A 144 -13.45 12.93 4.65
C LEU A 144 -14.80 13.64 4.55
N GLU A 145 -15.78 13.29 5.38
CA GLU A 145 -17.05 14.01 5.47
C GLU A 145 -16.85 15.43 5.99
N TYR A 146 -15.98 15.62 6.97
CA TYR A 146 -15.60 16.94 7.44
C TYR A 146 -14.95 17.76 6.32
N ILE A 147 -13.97 17.20 5.61
CA ILE A 147 -13.33 17.85 4.45
C ILE A 147 -14.37 18.19 3.36
N ALA A 148 -15.27 17.26 3.05
CA ALA A 148 -16.34 17.47 2.08
C ALA A 148 -17.25 18.64 2.48
N SER A 149 -17.55 18.78 3.77
CA SER A 149 -18.32 19.91 4.30
C SER A 149 -17.58 21.24 4.11
N CYS A 150 -16.26 21.28 4.35
CA CYS A 150 -15.42 22.45 4.10
C CYS A 150 -15.36 22.83 2.61
N LEU A 151 -15.44 21.84 1.72
CA LEU A 151 -15.53 22.05 0.26
C LEU A 151 -16.94 22.50 -0.20
N GLY A 152 -17.89 22.63 0.72
CA GLY A 152 -19.27 23.01 0.45
C GLY A 152 -20.08 21.93 -0.25
N ILE A 153 -19.71 20.66 -0.10
CA ILE A 153 -20.50 19.53 -0.59
C ILE A 153 -21.68 19.34 0.36
N LYS A 154 -22.91 19.34 -0.19
CA LYS A 154 -24.12 19.17 0.60
C LYS A 154 -24.17 17.77 1.22
N PRO A 155 -24.66 17.63 2.48
CA PRO A 155 -24.74 16.33 3.15
C PRO A 155 -25.64 15.33 2.40
N GLU A 156 -26.65 15.83 1.69
CA GLU A 156 -27.56 15.03 0.83
C GLU A 156 -26.84 14.29 -0.30
N LYS A 157 -25.66 14.78 -0.73
CA LYS A 157 -24.85 14.16 -1.78
C LYS A 157 -23.84 13.16 -1.25
N LEU A 158 -23.65 13.09 0.07
CA LEU A 158 -22.67 12.19 0.69
C LEU A 158 -23.26 10.78 0.84
N PRO A 159 -22.43 9.74 0.72
CA PRO A 159 -22.87 8.36 0.94
C PRO A 159 -23.35 8.15 2.39
N ALA A 160 -24.36 7.30 2.56
CA ALA A 160 -24.88 6.96 3.88
C ALA A 160 -23.84 6.19 4.73
N GLN A 161 -23.93 6.28 6.06
CA GLN A 161 -23.00 5.62 6.98
C GLN A 161 -22.89 4.09 6.80
N GLY A 162 -23.94 3.43 6.31
CA GLY A 162 -23.97 1.98 6.06
C GLY A 162 -23.53 1.56 4.65
N ASP A 163 -23.11 2.49 3.79
CA ASP A 163 -22.72 2.18 2.42
C ASP A 163 -21.40 1.36 2.40
N PRO A 164 -21.37 0.15 1.79
CA PRO A 164 -20.17 -0.68 1.72
C PRO A 164 -19.01 -0.01 0.96
N LEU A 165 -19.31 0.97 0.11
CA LEU A 165 -18.33 1.75 -0.66
C LEU A 165 -18.20 3.19 -0.15
N ARG A 166 -18.64 3.48 1.09
CA ARG A 166 -18.62 4.82 1.70
C ARG A 166 -17.26 5.50 1.54
N PHE A 167 -16.19 4.81 1.93
CA PHE A 167 -14.83 5.36 1.86
C PHE A 167 -14.46 5.79 0.44
N GLN A 168 -14.64 4.90 -0.55
CA GLN A 168 -14.34 5.20 -1.95
C GLN A 168 -15.17 6.38 -2.45
N ARG A 169 -16.48 6.38 -2.20
CA ARG A 169 -17.41 7.43 -2.65
C ARG A 169 -17.11 8.79 -2.01
N LEU A 170 -16.67 8.81 -0.75
CA LEU A 170 -16.22 10.04 -0.08
C LEU A 170 -14.94 10.57 -0.70
N VAL A 171 -13.96 9.70 -0.97
CA VAL A 171 -12.73 10.08 -1.67
C VAL A 171 -13.07 10.66 -3.04
N GLU A 172 -13.93 10.00 -3.82
CA GLU A 172 -14.38 10.51 -5.12
C GLU A 172 -15.09 11.86 -4.97
N SER A 173 -15.97 12.02 -3.98
CA SER A 173 -16.67 13.30 -3.75
C SER A 173 -15.72 14.45 -3.46
N VAL A 174 -14.68 14.21 -2.66
CA VAL A 174 -13.64 15.20 -2.34
C VAL A 174 -12.79 15.51 -3.58
N MET A 175 -12.33 14.47 -4.30
CA MET A 175 -11.48 14.63 -5.48
C MET A 175 -12.20 15.34 -6.64
N PHE A 176 -13.50 15.13 -6.79
CA PHE A 176 -14.33 15.74 -7.83
C PHE A 176 -15.14 16.94 -7.34
N ALA A 177 -14.77 17.55 -6.21
CA ALA A 177 -15.45 18.75 -5.67
C ALA A 177 -15.38 19.95 -6.63
N PHE A 178 -14.29 20.04 -7.39
CA PHE A 178 -14.02 21.11 -8.36
C PHE A 178 -13.66 20.50 -9.72
N PRO A 179 -14.65 19.96 -10.45
CA PRO A 179 -14.40 19.35 -11.75
C PRO A 179 -14.02 20.45 -12.74
N LEU A 180 -12.82 20.36 -13.32
CA LEU A 180 -12.38 21.24 -14.41
C LEU A 180 -12.37 20.45 -15.71
N ARG A 181 -13.15 20.90 -16.70
CA ARG A 181 -13.14 20.33 -18.06
C ARG A 181 -11.99 20.92 -18.86
N LYS A 182 -11.48 20.17 -19.84
CA LYS A 182 -10.44 20.61 -20.77
C LYS A 182 -11.00 21.51 -21.90
N ASP A 183 -12.01 22.32 -21.57
CA ASP A 183 -12.71 23.15 -22.53
C ASP A 183 -12.59 24.62 -22.07
N PRO A 184 -11.97 25.52 -22.85
CA PRO A 184 -11.82 26.92 -22.47
C PRO A 184 -13.15 27.66 -22.25
N GLU A 185 -14.23 27.21 -22.88
CA GLU A 185 -15.58 27.76 -22.72
C GLU A 185 -16.19 27.43 -21.34
N TYR A 186 -15.73 26.35 -20.69
CA TYR A 186 -16.21 25.94 -19.38
C TYR A 186 -15.66 26.81 -18.23
N VAL A 187 -14.66 27.66 -18.51
CA VAL A 187 -14.03 28.51 -17.50
C VAL A 187 -15.05 29.42 -16.82
N ASP A 188 -15.95 30.04 -17.57
CA ASP A 188 -16.89 31.01 -17.00
C ASP A 188 -17.90 30.31 -16.07
N GLU A 189 -18.39 29.13 -16.47
CA GLU A 189 -19.26 28.29 -15.64
C GLU A 189 -18.52 27.79 -14.38
N PHE A 190 -17.25 27.41 -14.52
CA PHE A 190 -16.41 27.00 -13.40
C PHE A 190 -16.20 28.15 -12.41
N MET A 191 -15.86 29.33 -12.92
CA MET A 191 -15.65 30.53 -12.10
C MET A 191 -16.94 30.93 -11.37
N PHE A 192 -18.11 30.73 -11.98
CA PHE A 192 -19.37 31.02 -11.31
C PHE A 192 -19.71 29.99 -10.20
N ASN A 193 -19.57 28.70 -10.48
CA ASN A 193 -20.08 27.62 -9.60
C ASN A 193 -19.07 27.12 -8.55
N HIS A 194 -17.78 27.21 -8.84
CA HIS A 194 -16.73 26.51 -8.09
C HIS A 194 -15.71 27.48 -7.47
N TRP A 195 -15.32 28.53 -8.18
CA TRP A 195 -14.31 29.48 -7.72
C TRP A 195 -14.62 30.14 -6.37
N PRO A 196 -15.85 30.59 -6.04
CA PRO A 196 -16.11 31.26 -4.75
C PRO A 196 -15.81 30.38 -3.54
N ARG A 197 -15.98 29.06 -3.68
CA ARG A 197 -15.65 28.07 -2.64
C ARG A 197 -14.17 27.75 -2.65
N LEU A 198 -13.59 27.56 -3.83
CA LEU A 198 -12.16 27.25 -3.98
C LEU A 198 -11.28 28.40 -3.49
N LYS A 199 -11.65 29.65 -3.76
CA LYS A 199 -10.97 30.88 -3.36
C LYS A 199 -10.74 30.97 -1.85
N GLN A 200 -11.68 30.47 -1.05
CA GLN A 200 -11.57 30.45 0.42
C GLN A 200 -10.49 29.49 0.93
N LEU A 201 -10.10 28.51 0.12
CA LEU A 201 -9.08 27.51 0.44
C LEU A 201 -7.72 27.86 -0.16
N MET A 202 -7.66 28.91 -0.99
CA MET A 202 -6.43 29.32 -1.66
C MET A 202 -5.54 30.17 -0.74
N PRO A 203 -4.21 30.11 -0.90
CA PRO A 203 -3.30 31.04 -0.24
C PRO A 203 -3.66 32.51 -0.55
N PRO A 204 -3.38 33.46 0.36
CA PRO A 204 -3.73 34.88 0.17
C PRO A 204 -3.26 35.46 -1.15
N ALA A 205 -2.04 35.11 -1.57
CA ALA A 205 -1.46 35.55 -2.84
C ALA A 205 -2.29 35.20 -4.08
N ILE A 206 -3.09 34.13 -4.03
CA ILE A 206 -3.99 33.72 -5.11
C ILE A 206 -5.41 34.21 -4.83
N ALA A 207 -5.85 34.14 -3.57
CA ALA A 207 -7.19 34.55 -3.16
C ALA A 207 -7.44 36.06 -3.32
N GLU A 208 -6.41 36.90 -3.26
CA GLU A 208 -6.52 38.35 -3.45
C GLU A 208 -6.53 38.78 -4.92
N LEU A 209 -6.21 37.87 -5.85
CA LEU A 209 -6.23 38.20 -7.27
C LEU A 209 -7.65 38.54 -7.75
N PRO A 210 -7.77 39.45 -8.74
CA PRO A 210 -9.04 39.67 -9.41
C PRO A 210 -9.58 38.39 -10.03
N ASP A 211 -10.88 38.13 -9.88
CA ASP A 211 -11.50 36.93 -10.44
C ASP A 211 -11.37 36.88 -11.98
N THR A 212 -11.29 38.06 -12.64
CA THR A 212 -11.03 38.19 -14.08
C THR A 212 -9.67 37.64 -14.46
N ASP A 213 -8.63 37.95 -13.68
CA ASP A 213 -7.26 37.56 -13.98
C ASP A 213 -7.09 36.05 -13.82
N VAL A 214 -7.76 35.47 -12.81
CA VAL A 214 -7.80 34.03 -12.60
C VAL A 214 -8.54 33.33 -13.74
N ALA A 215 -9.67 33.87 -14.18
CA ALA A 215 -10.44 33.33 -15.31
C ALA A 215 -9.60 33.35 -16.61
N ASP A 216 -8.96 34.48 -16.91
CA ASP A 216 -8.13 34.64 -18.10
C ASP A 216 -6.91 33.73 -18.08
N TRP A 217 -6.28 33.58 -16.90
CA TRP A 217 -5.20 32.61 -16.72
C TRP A 217 -5.67 31.18 -16.95
N LEU A 218 -6.81 30.78 -16.38
CA LEU A 218 -7.37 29.43 -16.51
C LEU A 218 -7.70 29.12 -17.97
N ARG A 219 -8.32 30.08 -18.67
CA ARG A 219 -8.65 29.97 -20.10
C ARG A 219 -7.39 29.82 -20.95
N GLY A 220 -6.38 30.66 -20.70
CA GLY A 220 -5.09 30.56 -21.38
C GLY A 220 -4.34 29.26 -21.06
N HIS A 221 -4.48 28.72 -19.85
CA HIS A 221 -3.90 27.44 -19.48
C HIS A 221 -4.57 26.27 -20.22
N LEU A 222 -5.90 26.22 -20.25
CA LEU A 222 -6.66 25.18 -20.96
C LEU A 222 -6.47 25.21 -22.48
N GLN A 223 -6.13 26.37 -23.07
CA GLN A 223 -5.77 26.44 -24.49
C GLN A 223 -4.38 25.86 -24.79
N ARG A 224 -3.48 25.83 -23.80
CA ARG A 224 -2.10 25.35 -23.96
C ARG A 224 -1.92 23.86 -23.67
N VAL A 225 -2.81 23.26 -22.88
CA VAL A 225 -2.73 21.89 -22.35
C VAL A 225 -3.77 21.00 -22.99
#